data_AF-A0A0D3I2R3-F1
#
_entry.id   AF-A0A0D3I2R3-F1
#
_cell.length_a   1.000
_cell.length_b   1.000
_cell.length_c   1.000
_cell.angle_alpha   90.00
_cell.angle_beta   90.00
_cell.angle_gamma   90.00
#
_symmetry.space_group_name_H-M   'P 1'
#
loop_
_entity.id
_entity.type
_entity.pdbx_description
1 polymer ?
#
loop_
_entity_poly.entity_id
_entity_poly.type
_entity_poly.pdbx_seq_one_letter_code
_entity_poly.pdbx_strand_id
1 'polypeptide(L)'
;MEYSFGFVGVGTMNAAIVRGIATLPAPPKSLDNQAVVDASDVVFVGVLPRLGEEVLRALRFSERHTVRACCAPVPPASVVRAIPLPPVAKQRGACVMTPRHAPVAALFSKLGTVVEVDSEEEMRKMIGITCLMGQLYAQQLAAQSWLQEQGVDAGAAARWVGAVYHTVSYDSATPGPDTFASLVEEQTPGGLNEQVLREMREAGASLALRDSLDDPLGHAAQGRLHGEGRTGRLVVVSEATPQRQTWPAPGFSLSAVPPTPHDTCDEVSVILIGLR
;
A
#
# COMPACT_ATOMS: atom_id res chain seq x y z
N MET A 1 -2.47 23.21 -13.02
CA MET A 1 -2.37 22.33 -14.20
C MET A 1 -3.25 21.14 -13.89
N GLU A 2 -4.30 20.92 -14.67
CA GLU A 2 -5.10 19.69 -14.57
C GLU A 2 -4.28 18.53 -15.14
N TYR A 3 -4.29 17.38 -14.47
CA TYR A 3 -3.60 16.16 -14.89
C TYR A 3 -4.62 15.05 -15.10
N SER A 4 -4.54 14.36 -16.23
CA SER A 4 -5.26 13.11 -16.47
C SER A 4 -4.46 11.92 -15.92
N PHE A 5 -5.12 11.03 -15.19
CA PHE A 5 -4.50 9.87 -14.56
C PHE A 5 -5.04 8.56 -15.13
N GLY A 6 -4.16 7.68 -15.58
CA GLY A 6 -4.51 6.36 -16.10
C GLY A 6 -4.00 5.25 -15.21
N PHE A 7 -4.76 4.17 -15.06
CA PHE A 7 -4.37 2.98 -14.31
C PHE A 7 -4.38 1.77 -15.23
N VAL A 8 -3.21 1.13 -15.35
CA VAL A 8 -3.02 -0.12 -16.07
C VAL A 8 -2.51 -1.15 -15.09
N GLY A 9 -3.29 -2.19 -14.84
CA GLY A 9 -2.89 -3.15 -13.83
C GLY A 9 -3.82 -4.33 -13.58
N VAL A 10 -3.27 -5.32 -12.90
CA VAL A 10 -3.96 -6.50 -12.35
C VAL A 10 -3.61 -6.62 -10.87
N GLY A 11 -4.49 -7.26 -10.11
CA GLY A 11 -4.21 -7.63 -8.73
C GLY A 11 -4.85 -6.73 -7.68
N THR A 12 -4.67 -7.14 -6.43
CA THR A 12 -5.50 -6.67 -5.30
C THR A 12 -5.29 -5.19 -5.01
N MET A 13 -4.04 -4.71 -5.10
CA MET A 13 -3.71 -3.31 -4.84
C MET A 13 -4.20 -2.38 -5.95
N ASN A 14 -4.03 -2.76 -7.22
CA ASN A 14 -4.53 -1.96 -8.34
C ASN A 14 -6.05 -1.80 -8.21
N ALA A 15 -6.78 -2.89 -7.93
CA ALA A 15 -8.21 -2.86 -7.69
C ALA A 15 -8.60 -2.02 -6.45
N ALA A 16 -7.79 -2.03 -5.39
CA ALA A 16 -8.03 -1.22 -4.20
C ALA A 16 -7.91 0.28 -4.48
N ILE A 17 -6.88 0.70 -5.20
CA ILE A 17 -6.67 2.10 -5.59
C ILE A 17 -7.81 2.57 -6.50
N VAL A 18 -8.11 1.78 -7.53
CA VAL A 18 -9.24 1.98 -8.43
C VAL A 18 -10.54 2.21 -7.65
N ARG A 19 -10.86 1.34 -6.68
CA ARG A 19 -12.08 1.46 -5.88
C ARG A 19 -12.08 2.74 -5.06
N GLY A 20 -10.96 3.07 -4.42
CA GLY A 20 -10.83 4.30 -3.63
C GLY A 20 -10.94 5.58 -4.46
N ILE A 21 -10.55 5.54 -5.73
CA ILE A 21 -10.73 6.67 -6.66
C ILE A 21 -12.13 6.71 -7.25
N ALA A 22 -12.75 5.55 -7.52
CA ALA A 22 -14.10 5.48 -8.07
C ALA A 22 -15.18 6.04 -7.14
N THR A 23 -14.89 6.21 -5.84
CA THR A 23 -15.75 6.91 -4.88
C THR A 23 -15.61 8.43 -4.93
N LEU A 24 -14.69 8.98 -5.74
CA LEU A 24 -14.53 10.43 -5.93
C LEU A 24 -15.55 10.99 -6.94
N PRO A 25 -15.81 12.32 -6.96
CA PRO A 25 -16.89 12.94 -7.75
C PRO A 25 -16.80 12.77 -9.28
N ALA A 26 -15.68 12.25 -9.81
CA ALA A 26 -15.48 11.93 -11.21
C ALA A 26 -15.10 10.44 -11.35
N PRO A 27 -16.05 9.54 -11.65
CA PRO A 27 -15.77 8.12 -11.72
C PRO A 27 -14.93 7.77 -12.97
N PRO A 28 -14.15 6.68 -12.89
CA PRO A 28 -13.30 6.23 -13.97
C PRO A 28 -14.07 5.78 -15.22
N LYS A 29 -13.45 5.94 -16.40
CA LYS A 29 -13.88 5.29 -17.65
C LYS A 29 -13.06 4.03 -17.88
N SER A 30 -13.73 2.92 -18.21
CA SER A 30 -13.04 1.71 -18.67
C SER A 30 -12.63 1.86 -20.13
N LEU A 31 -11.36 1.59 -20.42
CA LEU A 31 -10.75 1.65 -21.75
C LEU A 31 -9.82 0.44 -21.90
N ASP A 32 -9.33 0.14 -23.11
CA ASP A 32 -8.20 -0.77 -23.27
C ASP A 32 -6.89 -0.13 -22.74
N ASN A 33 -5.87 -0.95 -22.46
CA ASN A 33 -4.64 -0.47 -21.83
C ASN A 33 -3.93 0.63 -22.63
N GLN A 34 -3.94 0.53 -23.96
CA GLN A 34 -3.26 1.51 -24.81
C GLN A 34 -4.04 2.83 -24.86
N ALA A 35 -5.38 2.77 -24.91
CA ALA A 35 -6.25 3.93 -24.83
C ALA A 35 -6.15 4.64 -23.48
N VAL A 36 -5.95 3.91 -22.37
CA VAL A 36 -5.61 4.53 -21.07
C VAL A 36 -4.30 5.28 -21.17
N VAL A 37 -3.24 4.64 -21.67
CA VAL A 37 -1.93 5.29 -21.81
C VAL A 37 -2.04 6.52 -22.70
N ASP A 38 -2.73 6.43 -23.83
CA ASP A 38 -2.82 7.50 -24.82
C ASP A 38 -3.54 8.75 -24.32
N ALA A 39 -4.46 8.58 -23.37
CA ALA A 39 -5.32 9.62 -22.81
C ALA A 39 -4.86 10.14 -21.43
N SER A 40 -3.69 9.74 -20.92
CA SER A 40 -3.22 10.05 -19.56
C SER A 40 -1.92 10.83 -19.55
N ASP A 41 -1.86 11.90 -18.75
CA ASP A 41 -0.61 12.61 -18.44
C ASP A 41 0.26 11.80 -17.47
N VAL A 42 -0.38 11.08 -16.54
CA VAL A 42 0.28 10.21 -15.55
C VAL A 42 -0.32 8.82 -15.64
N VAL A 43 0.51 7.81 -15.91
CA VAL A 43 0.09 6.40 -15.93
C VAL A 43 0.61 5.70 -14.67
N PHE A 44 -0.29 5.04 -13.95
CA PHE A 44 0.01 4.10 -12.89
C PHE A 44 0.07 2.70 -13.47
N VAL A 45 1.21 2.05 -13.29
CA VAL A 45 1.38 0.64 -13.65
C VAL A 45 1.38 -0.19 -12.37
N GLY A 46 0.27 -0.87 -12.13
CA GLY A 46 0.04 -1.72 -10.95
C GLY A 46 -0.08 -3.19 -11.36
N VAL A 47 1.04 -3.84 -11.63
CA VAL A 47 1.08 -5.24 -12.08
C VAL A 47 1.97 -6.07 -11.18
N LEU A 48 1.72 -7.38 -11.14
CA LEU A 48 2.58 -8.31 -10.41
C LEU A 48 4.01 -8.27 -10.96
N PRO A 49 5.04 -8.44 -10.10
CA PRO A 49 6.45 -8.41 -10.49
C PRO A 49 6.78 -9.19 -11.77
N ARG A 50 6.27 -10.41 -11.86
CA ARG A 50 6.50 -11.33 -12.99
C ARG A 50 5.84 -10.88 -14.30
N LEU A 51 4.78 -10.09 -14.25
CA LEU A 51 4.06 -9.56 -15.41
C LEU A 51 4.55 -8.16 -15.82
N GLY A 52 5.37 -7.53 -14.97
CA GLY A 52 5.82 -6.14 -15.16
C GLY A 52 6.50 -5.91 -16.50
N GLU A 53 7.45 -6.77 -16.86
CA GLU A 53 8.20 -6.62 -18.09
C GLU A 53 7.35 -6.84 -19.34
N GLU A 54 6.48 -7.85 -19.33
CA GLU A 54 5.58 -8.16 -20.44
C GLU A 54 4.59 -7.02 -20.70
N VAL A 55 3.89 -6.55 -19.65
CA VAL A 55 2.92 -5.46 -19.78
C VAL A 55 3.58 -4.18 -20.26
N LEU A 56 4.78 -3.87 -19.76
CA LEU A 56 5.50 -2.69 -20.22
C LEU A 56 5.92 -2.75 -21.68
N ARG A 57 6.35 -3.92 -22.18
CA ARG A 57 6.74 -4.09 -23.58
C ARG A 57 5.55 -4.02 -24.54
N ALA A 58 4.36 -4.43 -24.08
CA ALA A 58 3.14 -4.41 -24.88
C ALA A 58 2.56 -3.00 -25.08
N LEU A 59 2.92 -2.04 -24.21
CA LEU A 59 2.38 -0.69 -24.22
C LEU A 59 3.33 0.29 -24.94
N ARG A 60 2.74 1.13 -25.77
CA ARG A 60 3.44 2.23 -26.43
C ARG A 60 3.26 3.49 -25.61
N PHE A 61 4.37 4.10 -25.23
CA PHE A 61 4.35 5.37 -24.54
C PHE A 61 5.05 6.41 -25.42
N SER A 62 4.47 7.60 -25.46
CA SER A 62 5.06 8.72 -26.20
C SER A 62 5.97 9.53 -25.28
N GLU A 63 6.76 10.46 -25.82
CA GLU A 63 7.59 11.38 -25.00
C GLU A 63 6.77 12.26 -24.04
N ARG A 64 5.44 12.38 -24.24
CA ARG A 64 4.52 13.05 -23.32
C ARG A 64 4.12 12.17 -22.13
N HIS A 65 4.21 10.85 -22.29
CA HIS A 65 3.96 9.84 -21.27
C HIS A 65 5.30 9.29 -20.78
N THR A 66 5.28 8.55 -19.70
CA THR A 66 6.51 7.91 -19.23
C THR A 66 6.22 6.53 -18.70
N VAL A 67 7.23 5.65 -18.83
CA VAL A 67 7.22 4.21 -18.50
C VAL A 67 8.54 3.81 -17.91
N ARG A 68 8.57 3.03 -16.80
CA ARG A 68 9.63 2.21 -16.12
C ARG A 68 9.15 1.48 -14.84
N ALA A 69 8.92 0.16 -14.86
CA ALA A 69 8.22 -0.64 -13.83
C ALA A 69 9.09 -1.18 -12.66
N CYS A 70 8.44 -1.82 -11.68
CA CYS A 70 9.05 -2.32 -10.43
C CYS A 70 10.01 -3.50 -10.58
N CYS A 71 10.10 -4.15 -11.76
CA CYS A 71 10.79 -5.44 -11.88
C CYS A 71 11.59 -5.65 -13.17
N ALA A 72 11.80 -4.60 -13.97
CA ALA A 72 12.66 -4.64 -15.15
C ALA A 72 13.75 -3.56 -15.04
N PRO A 73 14.94 -3.76 -15.61
CA PRO A 73 16.00 -2.75 -15.61
C PRO A 73 15.57 -1.60 -16.51
N VAL A 74 15.10 -0.50 -15.93
CA VAL A 74 14.71 0.68 -16.70
C VAL A 74 15.26 1.96 -16.01
N PRO A 75 15.90 2.90 -16.74
CA PRO A 75 16.70 3.97 -16.12
C PRO A 75 16.00 5.04 -15.25
N PRO A 76 16.71 5.71 -14.32
CA PRO A 76 16.14 6.22 -13.07
C PRO A 76 15.37 7.56 -13.13
N ALA A 77 15.54 8.36 -14.16
CA ALA A 77 15.55 9.82 -13.99
C ALA A 77 14.18 10.50 -13.82
N SER A 78 13.14 9.77 -13.38
CA SER A 78 11.75 10.20 -13.48
C SER A 78 10.65 9.25 -12.97
N VAL A 79 11.00 8.12 -12.36
CA VAL A 79 9.97 7.23 -11.81
C VAL A 79 9.62 7.67 -10.41
N VAL A 80 8.35 7.94 -10.15
CA VAL A 80 7.76 7.95 -8.82
C VAL A 80 7.40 6.52 -8.48
N ARG A 81 7.98 5.95 -7.43
CA ARG A 81 7.50 4.72 -6.84
C ARG A 81 6.50 5.08 -5.77
N ALA A 82 5.40 4.34 -5.70
CA ALA A 82 4.39 4.48 -4.67
C ALA A 82 4.10 3.11 -4.08
N ILE A 83 4.03 3.03 -2.76
CA ILE A 83 3.73 1.79 -2.02
C ILE A 83 2.52 2.07 -1.13
N PRO A 84 1.31 1.98 -1.69
CA PRO A 84 0.07 2.13 -0.96
C PRO A 84 -0.25 0.86 -0.16
N LEU A 85 -0.92 1.06 0.97
CA LEU A 85 -1.49 -0.02 1.77
C LEU A 85 -2.96 -0.27 1.42
N PRO A 86 -3.47 -1.51 1.60
CA PRO A 86 -4.81 -1.92 1.16
C PRO A 86 -5.97 -0.99 1.56
N PRO A 87 -5.97 -0.31 2.73
CA PRO A 87 -7.05 0.61 3.11
C PRO A 87 -7.26 1.83 2.19
N VAL A 88 -6.44 2.05 1.14
CA VAL A 88 -6.74 3.02 0.08
C VAL A 88 -8.11 2.82 -0.55
N ALA A 89 -8.62 1.58 -0.60
CA ALA A 89 -9.98 1.27 -1.07
C ALA A 89 -11.09 1.93 -0.24
N LYS A 90 -10.78 2.32 1.00
CA LYS A 90 -11.70 2.99 1.93
C LYS A 90 -11.27 4.42 2.24
N GLN A 91 -10.35 4.99 1.45
CA GLN A 91 -9.78 6.33 1.66
C GLN A 91 -9.13 6.51 3.05
N ARG A 92 -8.59 5.42 3.61
CA ARG A 92 -7.89 5.38 4.90
C ARG A 92 -6.51 4.74 4.77
N GLY A 93 -5.93 4.80 3.57
CA GLY A 93 -4.65 4.21 3.25
C GLY A 93 -3.46 4.99 3.81
N ALA A 94 -2.28 4.39 3.67
CA ALA A 94 -1.01 5.09 3.76
C ALA A 94 -0.21 4.76 2.50
N CYS A 95 0.55 5.71 1.97
CA CYS A 95 1.40 5.52 0.81
C CYS A 95 2.75 6.21 1.03
N VAL A 96 3.84 5.46 0.97
CA VAL A 96 5.18 6.05 0.82
C VAL A 96 5.50 6.21 -0.67
N MET A 97 6.14 7.31 -1.06
CA MET A 97 6.55 7.52 -2.44
C MET A 97 7.89 8.21 -2.61
N THR A 98 8.57 7.95 -3.73
CA THR A 98 9.85 8.57 -4.08
C THR A 98 10.09 8.64 -5.60
N PRO A 99 10.71 9.71 -6.14
CA PRO A 99 10.98 10.97 -5.45
C PRO A 99 9.68 11.75 -5.23
N ARG A 100 9.78 12.89 -4.53
CA ARG A 100 8.66 13.82 -4.32
C ARG A 100 8.01 14.21 -5.66
N HIS A 101 6.69 14.16 -5.72
CA HIS A 101 5.95 14.48 -6.95
C HIS A 101 4.54 15.01 -6.64
N ALA A 102 4.42 16.34 -6.58
CA ALA A 102 3.22 17.03 -6.10
C ALA A 102 1.89 16.56 -6.74
N PRO A 103 1.77 16.36 -8.08
CA PRO A 103 0.52 15.83 -8.65
C PRO A 103 0.13 14.44 -8.16
N VAL A 104 1.10 13.59 -7.87
CA VAL A 104 0.89 12.19 -7.46
C VAL A 104 0.62 12.13 -5.96
N ALA A 105 1.36 12.91 -5.19
CA ALA A 105 1.08 13.11 -3.77
C ALA A 105 -0.35 13.62 -3.57
N ALA A 106 -0.76 14.65 -4.32
CA ALA A 106 -2.12 15.20 -4.26
C ALA A 106 -3.21 14.15 -4.59
N LEU A 107 -2.94 13.22 -5.52
CA LEU A 107 -3.87 12.12 -5.80
C LEU A 107 -3.96 11.15 -4.62
N PHE A 108 -2.83 10.63 -4.15
CA PHE A 108 -2.82 9.65 -3.06
C PHE A 108 -3.28 10.25 -1.73
N SER A 109 -3.14 11.56 -1.52
CA SER A 109 -3.68 12.26 -0.36
C SER A 109 -5.21 12.19 -0.29
N LYS A 110 -5.90 11.97 -1.42
CA LYS A 110 -7.35 11.69 -1.44
C LYS A 110 -7.68 10.28 -0.98
N LEU A 111 -6.70 9.38 -0.95
CA LEU A 111 -6.83 7.97 -0.57
C LEU A 111 -6.32 7.68 0.85
N GLY A 112 -5.68 8.66 1.49
CA GLY A 112 -5.16 8.57 2.85
C GLY A 112 -3.86 9.35 3.03
N THR A 113 -3.02 8.93 3.97
CA THR A 113 -1.76 9.62 4.30
C THR A 113 -0.68 9.36 3.25
N VAL A 114 0.02 10.41 2.81
CA VAL A 114 1.16 10.29 1.89
C VAL A 114 2.43 10.72 2.59
N VAL A 115 3.47 9.90 2.50
CA VAL A 115 4.82 10.22 2.96
C VAL A 115 5.74 10.25 1.75
N GLU A 116 6.23 11.43 1.40
CA GLU A 116 7.17 11.60 0.29
C GLU A 116 8.61 11.61 0.81
N VAL A 117 9.47 10.82 0.19
CA VAL A 117 10.91 10.73 0.48
C VAL A 117 11.73 10.98 -0.78
N ASP A 118 12.97 11.43 -0.62
CA ASP A 118 13.76 11.97 -1.72
C ASP A 118 14.53 10.88 -2.49
N SER A 119 14.77 9.72 -1.85
CA SER A 119 15.51 8.61 -2.46
C SER A 119 14.85 7.24 -2.31
N GLU A 120 15.18 6.33 -3.23
CA GLU A 120 14.83 4.91 -3.11
C GLU A 120 15.46 4.25 -1.86
N GLU A 121 16.60 4.76 -1.40
CA GLU A 121 17.25 4.28 -0.18
C GLU A 121 16.41 4.60 1.07
N GLU A 122 15.92 5.83 1.18
CA GLU A 122 14.98 6.22 2.23
C GLU A 122 13.69 5.42 2.13
N MET A 123 13.11 5.28 0.94
CA MET A 123 11.90 4.49 0.75
C MET A 123 12.11 3.03 1.20
N ARG A 124 13.28 2.44 0.93
CA ARG A 124 13.60 1.07 1.35
C ARG A 124 13.56 0.92 2.87
N LYS A 125 14.08 1.90 3.62
CA LYS A 125 14.02 1.93 5.09
C LYS A 125 12.56 1.99 5.58
N MET A 126 11.70 2.73 4.86
CA MET A 126 10.28 2.86 5.20
C MET A 126 9.46 1.60 4.89
N ILE A 127 9.82 0.81 3.87
CA ILE A 127 9.08 -0.41 3.47
C ILE A 127 9.01 -1.41 4.61
N GLY A 128 10.05 -1.53 5.45
CA GLY A 128 10.03 -2.46 6.59
C GLY A 128 8.80 -2.26 7.50
N ILE A 129 8.37 -1.01 7.69
CA ILE A 129 7.19 -0.68 8.51
C ILE A 129 5.90 -1.23 7.89
N THR A 130 5.80 -1.27 6.56
CA THR A 130 4.61 -1.81 5.86
C THR A 130 4.41 -3.31 6.11
N CYS A 131 5.48 -4.03 6.46
CA CYS A 131 5.44 -5.46 6.77
C CYS A 131 4.81 -5.76 8.15
N LEU A 132 4.59 -4.75 9.00
CA LEU A 132 4.06 -4.93 10.35
C LEU A 132 2.55 -5.25 10.39
N MET A 133 1.83 -5.17 9.26
CA MET A 133 0.41 -5.51 9.21
C MET A 133 0.14 -6.95 9.69
N GLY A 134 0.92 -7.92 9.19
CA GLY A 134 0.76 -9.32 9.58
C GLY A 134 1.04 -9.55 11.06
N GLN A 135 2.05 -8.85 11.59
CA GLN A 135 2.34 -8.84 13.02
C GLN A 135 1.13 -8.32 13.81
N LEU A 136 0.60 -7.14 13.45
CA LEU A 136 -0.49 -6.50 14.18
C LEU A 136 -1.74 -7.41 14.23
N TYR A 137 -2.06 -8.09 13.13
CA TYR A 137 -3.14 -9.06 13.09
C TYR A 137 -2.86 -10.28 13.98
N ALA A 138 -1.61 -10.75 14.06
CA ALA A 138 -1.23 -11.84 14.96
C ALA A 138 -1.35 -11.43 16.45
N GLN A 139 -1.03 -10.18 16.79
CA GLN A 139 -1.27 -9.66 18.16
C GLN A 139 -2.76 -9.61 18.51
N GLN A 140 -3.60 -9.12 17.59
CA GLN A 140 -5.05 -9.12 17.77
C GLN A 140 -5.59 -10.54 17.95
N LEU A 141 -5.10 -11.49 17.14
CA LEU A 141 -5.49 -12.90 17.28
C LEU A 141 -5.07 -13.47 18.64
N ALA A 142 -3.85 -13.20 19.11
CA ALA A 142 -3.39 -13.65 20.42
C ALA A 142 -4.24 -13.08 21.56
N ALA A 143 -4.58 -11.78 21.51
CA ALA A 143 -5.46 -11.15 22.50
C ALA A 143 -6.88 -11.74 22.47
N GLN A 144 -7.41 -12.03 21.28
CA GLN A 144 -8.72 -12.67 21.13
C GLN A 144 -8.70 -14.09 21.72
N SER A 145 -7.69 -14.90 21.39
CA SER A 145 -7.54 -16.26 21.91
C SER A 145 -7.42 -16.26 23.44
N TRP A 146 -6.65 -15.33 24.01
CA TRP A 146 -6.54 -15.21 25.46
C TRP A 146 -7.90 -14.93 26.12
N LEU A 147 -8.72 -14.02 25.57
CA LEU A 147 -10.08 -13.77 26.09
C LEU A 147 -10.96 -15.03 26.02
N GLN A 148 -10.85 -15.81 24.95
CA GLN A 148 -11.59 -17.08 24.81
C GLN A 148 -11.14 -18.10 25.86
N GLU A 149 -9.84 -18.18 26.15
CA GLU A 149 -9.30 -19.01 27.24
C GLU A 149 -9.80 -18.57 28.61
N GLN A 150 -10.08 -17.28 28.80
CA GLN A 150 -10.75 -16.75 29.99
C GLN A 150 -12.28 -16.99 30.01
N GLY A 151 -12.83 -17.72 29.03
CA GLY A 151 -14.25 -18.06 28.95
C GLY A 151 -15.14 -17.00 28.31
N VAL A 152 -14.56 -16.00 27.64
CA VAL A 152 -15.35 -15.01 26.89
C VAL A 152 -15.81 -15.60 25.56
N ASP A 153 -17.07 -15.35 25.20
CA ASP A 153 -17.62 -15.74 23.90
C ASP A 153 -16.74 -15.26 22.73
N ALA A 154 -16.56 -16.10 21.72
CA ALA A 154 -15.68 -15.83 20.59
C ALA A 154 -16.07 -14.56 19.83
N GLY A 155 -17.38 -14.32 19.65
CA GLY A 155 -17.88 -13.11 18.99
C GLY A 155 -17.66 -11.86 19.84
N ALA A 156 -17.88 -11.95 21.16
CA ALA A 156 -17.60 -10.85 22.08
C ALA A 156 -16.10 -10.51 22.15
N ALA A 157 -15.23 -11.51 22.24
CA ALA A 157 -13.78 -11.35 22.25
C ALA A 157 -13.28 -10.65 20.98
N ALA A 158 -13.70 -11.12 19.80
CA ALA A 158 -13.31 -10.51 18.53
C ALA A 158 -13.79 -9.05 18.41
N ARG A 159 -15.04 -8.77 18.82
CA ARG A 159 -15.58 -7.40 18.81
C ARG A 159 -14.79 -6.49 19.76
N TRP A 160 -14.49 -6.97 20.97
CA TRP A 160 -13.78 -6.17 21.96
C TRP A 160 -12.33 -5.86 21.54
N VAL A 161 -11.56 -6.87 21.12
CA VAL A 161 -10.18 -6.68 20.65
C VAL A 161 -10.14 -5.75 19.44
N GLY A 162 -11.03 -5.95 18.47
CA GLY A 162 -11.13 -5.07 17.30
C GLY A 162 -11.42 -3.62 17.68
N ALA A 163 -12.34 -3.39 18.61
CA ALA A 163 -12.68 -2.05 19.10
C ALA A 163 -11.50 -1.38 19.83
N VAL A 164 -10.80 -2.11 20.72
CA VAL A 164 -9.65 -1.60 21.48
C VAL A 164 -8.50 -1.20 20.55
N TYR A 165 -8.10 -2.07 19.62
CA TYR A 165 -7.03 -1.75 18.68
C TYR A 165 -7.41 -0.59 17.75
N HIS A 166 -8.67 -0.53 17.33
CA HIS A 166 -9.16 0.56 16.49
C HIS A 166 -9.09 1.90 17.23
N THR A 167 -9.56 1.98 18.48
CA THR A 167 -9.57 3.24 19.22
C THR A 167 -8.16 3.74 19.52
N VAL A 168 -7.22 2.85 19.85
CA VAL A 168 -5.82 3.24 20.08
C VAL A 168 -5.15 3.71 18.78
N SER A 169 -5.39 3.00 17.67
CA SER A 169 -4.86 3.40 16.36
C SER A 169 -5.48 4.70 15.85
N TYR A 170 -6.73 4.98 16.21
CA TYR A 170 -7.42 6.23 15.89
C TYR A 170 -6.82 7.40 16.68
N ASP A 171 -6.57 7.22 17.97
CA ASP A 171 -5.96 8.23 18.83
C ASP A 171 -4.56 8.62 18.34
N SER A 172 -3.77 7.64 17.89
CA SER A 172 -2.43 7.86 17.34
C SER A 172 -2.41 8.27 15.86
N ALA A 173 -3.56 8.57 15.23
CA ALA A 173 -3.65 8.73 13.77
C ALA A 173 -3.05 10.04 13.22
N THR A 174 -2.78 11.04 14.08
CA THR A 174 -2.18 12.33 13.69
C THR A 174 -0.82 12.52 14.35
N PRO A 175 0.23 11.79 13.90
CA PRO A 175 1.53 11.80 14.58
C PRO A 175 2.39 13.01 14.19
N GLY A 176 3.12 13.53 15.17
CA GLY A 176 4.32 14.35 15.02
C GLY A 176 5.55 13.63 15.59
N PRO A 177 6.73 14.28 15.60
CA PRO A 177 7.99 13.65 16.03
C PRO A 177 7.94 13.03 17.43
N ASP A 178 7.21 13.64 18.36
CA ASP A 178 7.18 13.23 19.77
C ASP A 178 5.89 12.47 20.15
N THR A 179 4.89 12.37 19.26
CA THR A 179 3.56 11.87 19.59
C THR A 179 3.59 10.48 20.22
N PHE A 180 4.34 9.54 19.65
CA PHE A 180 4.38 8.17 20.19
C PHE A 180 5.11 8.09 21.53
N ALA A 181 6.11 8.94 21.77
CA ALA A 181 6.77 9.02 23.07
C ALA A 181 5.79 9.56 24.11
N SER A 182 5.08 10.65 23.81
CA SER A 182 4.09 11.24 24.70
C SER A 182 2.93 10.28 25.03
N LEU A 183 2.41 9.53 24.05
CA LEU A 183 1.35 8.53 24.28
C LEU A 183 1.83 7.40 25.22
N VAL A 184 3.12 7.05 25.18
CA VAL A 184 3.72 6.07 26.09
C VAL A 184 3.95 6.66 27.48
N GLU A 185 4.28 7.95 27.58
CA GLU A 185 4.50 8.65 28.86
C GLU A 185 3.19 8.98 29.58
N GLU A 186 2.07 9.09 28.86
CA GLU A 186 0.74 9.38 29.42
C GLU A 186 0.21 8.25 30.33
N GLN A 187 0.81 7.06 30.28
CA GLN A 187 0.38 5.93 31.11
C GLN A 187 0.51 6.25 32.61
N THR A 188 -0.53 5.94 33.37
CA THR A 188 -0.56 6.24 34.82
C THR A 188 0.56 5.49 35.54
N PRO A 189 1.45 6.17 36.30
CA PRO A 189 2.49 5.52 37.09
C PRO A 189 1.91 4.51 38.09
N GLY A 190 2.43 3.28 38.10
CA GLY A 190 1.92 2.15 38.88
C GLY A 190 0.61 1.55 38.36
N GLY A 191 0.10 2.02 37.22
CA GLY A 191 -1.14 1.55 36.61
C GLY A 191 -0.98 0.28 35.78
N LEU A 192 -2.12 -0.32 35.40
CA LEU A 192 -2.15 -1.57 34.64
C LEU A 192 -1.46 -1.46 33.27
N ASN A 193 -1.62 -0.34 32.57
CA ASN A 193 -0.99 -0.13 31.26
C ASN A 193 0.54 -0.04 31.37
N GLU A 194 1.06 0.64 32.39
CA GLU A 194 2.50 0.70 32.66
C GLU A 194 3.06 -0.68 33.00
N GLN A 195 2.33 -1.46 33.81
CA GLN A 195 2.71 -2.83 34.14
C GLN A 195 2.82 -3.72 32.89
N VAL A 196 1.79 -3.74 32.04
CA VAL A 196 1.82 -4.52 30.78
C VAL A 196 2.99 -4.08 29.90
N LEU A 197 3.21 -2.78 29.76
CA LEU A 197 4.32 -2.23 28.98
C LEU A 197 5.69 -2.69 29.52
N ARG A 198 5.88 -2.67 30.85
CA ARG A 198 7.10 -3.15 31.50
C ARG A 198 7.32 -4.64 31.26
N GLU A 199 6.30 -5.47 31.49
CA GLU A 199 6.37 -6.93 31.30
C GLU A 199 6.70 -7.29 29.84
N MET A 200 6.08 -6.62 28.86
CA MET A 200 6.38 -6.84 27.44
C MET A 200 7.81 -6.42 27.07
N ARG A 201 8.33 -5.33 27.67
CA ARG A 201 9.73 -4.90 27.45
C ARG A 201 10.71 -5.91 28.05
N GLU A 202 10.46 -6.38 29.27
CA GLU A 202 11.28 -7.41 29.93
C GLU A 202 11.27 -8.73 29.16
N ALA A 203 10.13 -9.08 28.53
CA ALA A 203 10.03 -10.23 27.63
C ALA A 203 10.70 -10.02 26.25
N GLY A 204 11.30 -8.84 25.99
CA GLY A 204 12.04 -8.57 24.76
C GLY A 204 11.20 -8.19 23.54
N ALA A 205 9.92 -7.83 23.71
CA ALA A 205 9.02 -7.55 22.58
C ALA A 205 9.54 -6.46 21.64
N SER A 206 10.09 -5.36 22.19
CA SER A 206 10.65 -4.26 21.38
C SER A 206 11.93 -4.67 20.64
N LEU A 207 12.74 -5.56 21.23
CA LEU A 207 13.96 -6.08 20.60
C LEU A 207 13.58 -7.00 19.44
N ALA A 208 12.65 -7.93 19.66
CA ALA A 208 12.16 -8.82 18.62
C ALA A 208 11.55 -8.05 17.43
N LEU A 209 10.81 -6.97 17.69
CA LEU A 209 10.29 -6.09 16.64
C LEU A 209 11.41 -5.43 15.84
N ARG A 210 12.44 -4.90 16.53
CA ARG A 210 13.59 -4.26 15.88
C ARG A 210 14.36 -5.25 15.02
N ASP A 211 14.68 -6.43 15.55
CA ASP A 211 15.40 -7.48 14.83
C ASP A 211 14.60 -7.93 13.59
N SER A 212 13.27 -8.02 13.72
CA SER A 212 12.36 -8.35 12.61
C SER A 212 12.24 -7.24 11.55
N LEU A 213 12.62 -5.99 11.86
CA LEU A 213 12.67 -4.88 10.90
C LEU A 213 14.03 -4.79 10.21
N ASP A 214 15.09 -5.24 10.87
CA ASP A 214 16.45 -5.28 10.31
C ASP A 214 16.60 -6.42 9.25
N ASP A 215 15.91 -7.56 9.43
CA ASP A 215 16.00 -8.74 8.52
C ASP A 215 15.35 -8.56 7.12
N PRO A 216 14.15 -7.96 6.96
CA PRO A 216 13.56 -7.65 5.66
C PRO A 216 14.40 -6.68 4.81
N LEU A 217 15.18 -5.80 5.44
CA LEU A 217 16.11 -4.91 4.75
C LEU A 217 17.28 -5.70 4.12
N GLY A 218 17.64 -6.86 4.67
CA GLY A 218 18.63 -7.78 4.10
C GLY A 218 18.11 -8.57 2.89
N HIS A 219 16.90 -9.13 2.97
CA HIS A 219 16.32 -9.94 1.88
C HIS A 219 15.71 -9.12 0.73
N ALA A 220 15.15 -7.93 0.99
CA ALA A 220 14.61 -7.06 -0.05
C ALA A 220 15.70 -6.40 -0.92
N ALA A 221 16.95 -6.33 -0.43
CA ALA A 221 18.07 -5.68 -1.12
C ALA A 221 18.68 -6.49 -2.27
N GLN A 222 18.51 -7.81 -2.32
CA GLN A 222 19.23 -8.67 -3.28
C GLN A 222 18.50 -8.96 -4.59
N GLY A 223 17.22 -8.58 -4.73
CA GLY A 223 16.39 -9.05 -5.86
C GLY A 223 15.88 -8.01 -6.83
N ARG A 224 15.98 -6.70 -6.56
CA ARG A 224 15.26 -5.69 -7.34
C ARG A 224 16.08 -4.41 -7.44
N LEU A 225 16.23 -3.93 -8.68
CA LEU A 225 16.63 -2.57 -9.06
C LEU A 225 18.15 -2.34 -9.30
N HIS A 226 18.62 -2.68 -10.50
CA HIS A 226 19.81 -2.04 -11.11
C HIS A 226 19.52 -1.64 -12.57
N GLY A 227 19.90 -0.41 -12.96
CA GLY A 227 19.88 0.07 -14.35
C GLY A 227 20.12 1.59 -14.48
N GLU A 228 21.16 2.00 -15.22
CA GLU A 228 21.57 3.40 -15.41
C GLU A 228 21.15 3.99 -16.79
N GLY A 229 20.96 5.33 -16.86
CA GLY A 229 20.95 6.13 -18.10
C GLY A 229 19.64 6.76 -18.66
N ARG A 230 19.47 8.09 -18.48
CA ARG A 230 18.62 9.09 -19.22
C ARG A 230 17.08 9.16 -18.97
N THR A 231 16.53 10.39 -19.17
CA THR A 231 15.43 11.16 -18.50
C THR A 231 13.97 11.07 -19.05
N GLY A 232 12.92 11.19 -18.19
CA GLY A 232 11.46 11.39 -18.49
C GLY A 232 10.50 10.58 -17.57
N ARG A 233 9.34 11.14 -17.02
CA ARG A 233 8.49 10.97 -15.72
C ARG A 233 7.27 9.96 -15.52
N LEU A 234 7.38 8.78 -14.85
CA LEU A 234 6.34 7.69 -14.65
C LEU A 234 5.94 7.52 -13.17
N VAL A 235 4.75 6.98 -12.79
CA VAL A 235 4.53 6.36 -11.46
C VAL A 235 4.35 4.83 -11.47
N VAL A 236 5.11 4.10 -10.66
CA VAL A 236 4.96 2.65 -10.44
C VAL A 236 4.37 2.38 -9.08
N VAL A 237 3.34 1.54 -9.05
CA VAL A 237 2.76 1.05 -7.80
C VAL A 237 3.19 -0.39 -7.57
N SER A 238 3.90 -0.66 -6.48
CA SER A 238 4.25 -2.03 -6.11
C SER A 238 3.44 -2.52 -4.92
N GLU A 239 3.04 -3.79 -4.94
CA GLU A 239 2.51 -4.46 -3.75
C GLU A 239 3.65 -4.62 -2.73
N ALA A 240 3.44 -4.09 -1.51
CA ALA A 240 4.34 -4.34 -0.39
C ALA A 240 4.47 -5.84 -0.08
N THR A 241 3.43 -6.64 -0.35
CA THR A 241 3.44 -8.11 -0.27
C THR A 241 2.18 -8.65 -0.97
N PRO A 242 2.22 -9.79 -1.68
CA PRO A 242 0.99 -10.42 -2.18
C PRO A 242 0.12 -10.84 -0.99
N GLN A 243 -1.03 -10.19 -0.80
CA GLN A 243 -1.99 -10.63 0.22
C GLN A 243 -2.97 -11.63 -0.38
N ARG A 244 -3.18 -12.76 0.29
CA ARG A 244 -4.31 -13.66 0.02
C ARG A 244 -5.59 -13.08 0.65
N GLN A 245 -5.97 -11.85 0.30
CA GLN A 245 -7.24 -11.28 0.75
C GLN A 245 -8.27 -11.39 -0.37
N THR A 246 -9.27 -12.25 -0.17
CA THR A 246 -10.51 -12.25 -0.96
C THR A 246 -11.48 -11.26 -0.34
N TRP A 247 -11.65 -10.10 -0.98
CA TRP A 247 -12.70 -9.16 -0.61
C TRP A 247 -13.99 -9.52 -1.36
N PRO A 248 -15.14 -9.72 -0.70
CA PRO A 248 -16.40 -9.77 -1.42
C PRO A 248 -16.69 -8.38 -1.99
N ALA A 249 -16.75 -8.25 -3.32
CA ALA A 249 -17.08 -7.00 -3.99
C ALA A 249 -18.61 -6.83 -4.04
N PRO A 250 -19.21 -5.75 -3.50
CA PRO A 250 -20.55 -5.36 -3.85
C PRO A 250 -20.52 -4.49 -5.12
N GLY A 251 -21.11 -4.98 -6.20
CA GLY A 251 -21.74 -4.13 -7.22
C GLY A 251 -20.89 -3.49 -8.32
N PHE A 252 -19.64 -3.94 -8.57
CA PHE A 252 -18.87 -3.48 -9.73
C PHE A 252 -18.50 -4.68 -10.61
N SER A 253 -19.02 -4.73 -11.84
CA SER A 253 -18.68 -5.75 -12.84
C SER A 253 -17.71 -5.15 -13.86
N LEU A 254 -16.48 -5.65 -13.88
CA LEU A 254 -15.45 -5.34 -14.87
C LEU A 254 -15.52 -6.37 -16.01
N SER A 255 -16.58 -6.34 -16.82
CA SER A 255 -16.70 -7.27 -17.95
C SER A 255 -16.07 -6.68 -19.21
N ALA A 256 -14.82 -7.05 -19.52
CA ALA A 256 -14.32 -7.06 -20.90
C ALA A 256 -13.03 -7.89 -21.04
N VAL A 257 -13.13 -9.23 -20.93
CA VAL A 257 -12.40 -10.28 -21.70
C VAL A 257 -12.89 -11.63 -21.15
N PRO A 258 -13.33 -12.61 -21.97
CA PRO A 258 -13.72 -13.93 -21.47
C PRO A 258 -12.49 -14.70 -20.95
N PRO A 259 -12.58 -15.37 -19.79
CA PRO A 259 -11.44 -16.08 -19.19
C PRO A 259 -11.06 -17.31 -20.02
N THR A 260 -9.75 -17.53 -20.23
CA THR A 260 -9.20 -18.81 -20.69
C THR A 260 -9.04 -19.79 -19.52
N PRO A 261 -9.14 -21.11 -19.72
CA PRO A 261 -9.51 -22.05 -18.64
C PRO A 261 -8.43 -22.39 -17.59
N HIS A 262 -7.27 -21.74 -17.59
CA HIS A 262 -6.17 -22.10 -16.68
C HIS A 262 -5.39 -20.86 -16.21
N ASP A 263 -5.97 -20.09 -15.29
CA ASP A 263 -5.28 -19.47 -14.13
C ASP A 263 -6.25 -18.55 -13.36
N THR A 264 -6.49 -18.85 -12.10
CA THR A 264 -7.46 -18.12 -11.24
C THR A 264 -6.86 -16.83 -10.67
N CYS A 265 -6.48 -15.88 -11.53
CA CYS A 265 -6.04 -14.54 -11.14
C CYS A 265 -6.30 -13.47 -12.23
N ASP A 266 -7.41 -13.57 -12.98
CA ASP A 266 -7.65 -12.72 -14.15
C ASP A 266 -8.83 -11.76 -13.96
N GLU A 267 -8.55 -10.58 -13.41
CA GLU A 267 -9.28 -9.36 -13.76
C GLU A 267 -8.27 -8.21 -13.92
N VAL A 268 -7.97 -7.86 -15.17
CA VAL A 268 -7.24 -6.62 -15.49
C VAL A 268 -8.21 -5.47 -15.23
N SER A 269 -7.94 -4.69 -14.18
CA SER A 269 -8.72 -3.49 -13.87
C SER A 269 -8.09 -2.32 -14.60
N VAL A 270 -8.70 -1.92 -15.73
CA VAL A 270 -8.18 -0.89 -16.64
C VAL A 270 -9.07 0.34 -16.58
N ILE A 271 -8.53 1.44 -16.06
CA ILE A 271 -9.33 2.58 -15.63
C ILE A 271 -8.61 3.90 -15.94
N LEU A 272 -9.25 4.76 -16.74
CA LEU A 272 -8.87 6.15 -16.94
C LEU A 272 -9.67 7.06 -16.00
N ILE A 273 -8.98 7.87 -15.21
CA ILE A 273 -9.60 8.87 -14.34
C ILE A 273 -9.17 10.25 -14.81
N GLY A 274 -10.12 10.97 -15.43
CA GLY A 274 -9.98 12.40 -15.63
C GLY A 274 -10.29 13.12 -14.32
N LEU A 275 -9.27 13.42 -13.52
CA LEU A 275 -9.42 14.40 -12.45
C LEU A 275 -9.28 15.79 -13.07
N ARG A 276 -10.43 16.43 -13.28
CA ARG A 276 -10.48 17.89 -13.42
C ARG A 276 -10.33 18.51 -12.04
#